data_AF-A0A0A8WYE0-F1
#
_entry.id   AF-A0A0A8WYE0-F1
#
_cell.length_a   1.000
_cell.length_b   1.000
_cell.length_c   1.000
_cell.angle_alpha   90.00
_cell.angle_beta   90.00
_cell.angle_gamma   90.00
#
_symmetry.space_group_name_H-M   'P 1'
#
loop_
_entity.id
_entity.type
_entity.pdbx_description
1 polymer ?
#
loop_
_entity_poly.entity_id
_entity_poly.type
_entity_poly.pdbx_seq_one_letter_code
_entity_poly.pdbx_strand_id
1 'polypeptide(L)'
;MSNKLDRSDTCKYIAAELSLITSTVIIVLLLSAMAKFLNPVVDVSRIHEIIAVPDNNYLKPEPLERILFLTGVFVWPILLFLAYNAAGVVLDRLGLTAVLAEKTDAILKILIGAATALLLWLDLDKTDYYILEKSIADNSPVSWGVIAMLTALSIIIASSERNKVNRFVFNVLSVLVSIAAPAIILGIVVFALYDLNIIAHTSNHVEHLNAVLHAVAQVFNGKELLVDLNHQYGMYPHFLEPVFKVTGLSMLSFTAVMGVMTGVALWLLYRFMREISGNSVIAGYGFSALVYYGYFF
;
A
#
# COMPACT_ATOMS: atom_id res chain seq x y z
N MET A 1 -7.51 -30.31 27.64
CA MET A 1 -6.61 -29.31 28.25
C MET A 1 -6.91 -27.96 27.63
N SER A 2 -7.68 -27.14 28.34
CA SER A 2 -7.94 -25.75 27.96
C SER A 2 -6.67 -24.95 28.25
N ASN A 3 -6.04 -24.40 27.22
CA ASN A 3 -4.94 -23.44 27.38
C ASN A 3 -5.56 -22.19 28.00
N LYS A 4 -5.48 -22.06 29.34
CA LYS A 4 -5.68 -20.77 29.99
C LYS A 4 -4.59 -19.86 29.45
N LEU A 5 -4.94 -18.97 28.51
CA LEU A 5 -4.04 -17.87 28.17
C LEU A 5 -3.68 -17.16 29.48
N ASP A 6 -2.39 -16.90 29.64
CA ASP A 6 -1.94 -16.04 30.72
C ASP A 6 -2.60 -14.67 30.54
N ARG A 7 -3.07 -14.11 31.64
CA ARG A 7 -3.68 -12.78 31.69
C ARG A 7 -2.73 -11.75 31.06
N SER A 8 -1.42 -11.94 31.25
CA SER A 8 -0.38 -11.08 30.69
C SER A 8 -0.45 -10.96 29.17
N ASP A 9 -0.66 -12.07 28.46
CA ASP A 9 -0.65 -12.05 26.99
C ASP A 9 -1.91 -11.37 26.45
N THR A 10 -3.07 -11.63 27.07
CA THR A 10 -4.33 -10.99 26.65
C THR A 10 -4.28 -9.47 26.83
N CYS A 11 -3.68 -8.98 27.92
CA CYS A 11 -3.48 -7.54 28.13
C CYS A 11 -2.58 -6.92 27.05
N LYS A 12 -1.52 -7.61 26.62
CA LYS A 12 -0.63 -7.12 25.55
C LYS A 12 -1.35 -6.98 24.21
N TYR A 13 -2.22 -7.93 23.86
CA TYR A 13 -3.02 -7.86 22.62
C TYR A 13 -4.00 -6.69 22.66
N ILE A 14 -4.75 -6.54 23.75
CA ILE A 14 -5.69 -5.42 23.90
C ILE A 14 -4.95 -4.08 23.90
N ALA A 15 -3.75 -4.02 24.50
CA ALA A 15 -2.91 -2.83 24.45
C ALA A 15 -2.51 -2.47 23.01
N ALA A 16 -2.17 -3.46 22.19
CA ALA A 16 -1.85 -3.27 20.77
C ALA A 16 -3.06 -2.74 20.00
N GLU A 17 -4.24 -3.34 20.17
CA GLU A 17 -5.47 -2.89 19.49
C GLU A 17 -5.88 -1.47 19.89
N LEU A 18 -5.87 -1.17 21.20
CA LEU A 18 -6.13 0.17 21.70
C LEU A 18 -5.11 1.18 21.18
N SER A 19 -3.82 0.81 21.12
CA SER A 19 -2.77 1.67 20.59
C SER A 19 -2.98 2.02 19.12
N LEU A 20 -3.43 1.05 18.32
CA LEU A 20 -3.72 1.25 16.91
C LEU A 20 -4.89 2.23 16.75
N ILE A 21 -6.00 2.01 17.46
CA ILE A 21 -7.18 2.89 17.37
C ILE A 21 -6.83 4.31 17.82
N THR A 22 -6.21 4.43 18.99
CA THR A 22 -5.90 5.75 19.58
C THR A 22 -4.88 6.52 18.75
N SER A 23 -3.80 5.86 18.28
CA SER A 23 -2.81 6.51 17.41
C SER A 23 -3.41 6.94 16.07
N THR A 24 -4.28 6.11 15.46
CA THR A 24 -4.99 6.45 14.22
C THR A 24 -5.93 7.64 14.40
N VAL A 25 -6.70 7.68 15.49
CA VAL A 25 -7.58 8.82 15.78
C VAL A 25 -6.77 10.10 15.98
N ILE A 26 -5.69 10.03 16.76
CA ILE A 26 -4.83 11.20 17.02
C ILE A 26 -4.19 11.71 15.72
N ILE A 27 -3.62 10.82 14.89
CA ILE A 27 -2.97 11.24 13.65
C ILE A 27 -3.98 11.84 12.66
N VAL A 28 -5.19 11.26 12.54
CA VAL A 28 -6.25 11.83 11.68
C VAL A 28 -6.66 13.22 12.15
N LEU A 29 -6.84 13.41 13.46
CA LEU A 29 -7.17 14.73 14.03
C LEU A 29 -6.04 15.74 13.79
N LEU A 30 -4.78 15.32 13.99
CA LEU A 30 -3.61 16.16 13.74
C LEU A 30 -3.52 16.58 12.27
N LEU A 31 -3.60 15.61 11.34
CA LEU A 31 -3.53 15.88 9.90
C LEU A 31 -4.71 16.74 9.44
N SER A 32 -5.90 16.54 9.98
CA SER A 32 -7.08 17.38 9.68
C SER A 32 -6.89 18.81 10.18
N ALA A 33 -6.34 18.98 11.39
CA ALA A 33 -6.02 20.30 11.92
C ALA A 33 -4.94 20.98 11.07
N MET A 34 -3.89 20.25 10.70
CA MET A 34 -2.85 20.74 9.80
C MET A 34 -3.41 21.17 8.44
N ALA A 35 -4.23 20.35 7.81
CA ALA A 35 -4.87 20.68 6.53
C ALA A 35 -5.73 21.95 6.62
N LYS A 36 -6.37 22.19 7.77
CA LYS A 36 -7.22 23.37 8.00
C LYS A 36 -6.43 24.64 8.32
N PHE A 37 -5.34 24.52 9.08
CA PHE A 37 -4.63 25.68 9.65
C PHE A 37 -3.30 25.99 8.97
N LEU A 38 -2.67 25.03 8.30
CA LEU A 38 -1.43 25.25 7.54
C LEU A 38 -1.74 25.64 6.10
N ASN A 39 -1.44 26.88 5.77
CA ASN A 39 -1.47 27.39 4.40
C ASN A 39 -0.03 27.73 3.99
N PRO A 40 0.77 26.75 3.52
CA PRO A 40 2.13 27.02 3.10
C PRO A 40 2.12 28.02 1.94
N VAL A 41 2.65 29.22 2.18
CA VAL A 41 2.79 30.24 1.14
C VAL A 41 3.99 29.86 0.29
N VAL A 42 3.72 29.55 -0.98
CA VAL A 42 4.77 29.33 -1.98
C VAL A 42 5.17 30.69 -2.53
N ASP A 43 6.44 31.05 -2.40
CA ASP A 43 6.99 32.24 -3.03
C ASP A 43 7.21 31.97 -4.53
N VAL A 44 6.15 32.22 -5.32
CA VAL A 44 6.14 32.01 -6.77
C VAL A 44 7.19 32.88 -7.47
N SER A 45 7.53 34.05 -6.90
CA SER A 45 8.50 34.97 -7.51
C SER A 45 9.90 34.36 -7.58
N ARG A 46 10.29 33.63 -6.52
CA ARG A 46 11.57 32.92 -6.45
C ARG A 46 11.61 31.66 -7.31
N ILE A 47 10.47 31.05 -7.62
CA ILE A 47 10.42 29.84 -8.46
C ILE A 47 10.75 30.18 -9.91
N HIS A 48 10.27 31.32 -10.43
CA HIS A 48 10.60 31.77 -11.78
C HIS A 48 12.09 32.09 -11.98
N GLU A 49 12.83 32.36 -10.90
CA GLU A 49 14.29 32.54 -10.96
C GLU A 49 15.04 31.20 -11.09
N ILE A 50 14.43 30.09 -10.70
CA ILE A 50 15.08 28.77 -10.58
C ILE A 50 14.57 27.78 -11.62
N ILE A 51 13.31 27.88 -12.03
CA ILE A 51 12.62 26.90 -12.88
C ILE A 51 12.09 27.60 -14.13
N ALA A 52 12.55 27.17 -15.31
CA ALA A 52 12.17 27.71 -16.62
C ALA A 52 10.79 27.23 -17.13
N VAL A 53 9.93 26.72 -16.25
CA VAL A 53 8.59 26.22 -16.64
C VAL A 53 7.63 27.41 -16.65
N PRO A 54 7.01 27.76 -17.79
CA PRO A 54 6.22 28.99 -17.94
C PRO A 54 4.89 29.00 -17.17
N ASP A 55 4.38 27.83 -16.80
CA ASP A 55 3.01 27.70 -16.29
C ASP A 55 2.98 27.39 -14.79
N ASN A 56 2.45 28.36 -14.04
CA ASN A 56 2.28 28.32 -12.59
C ASN A 56 1.30 27.25 -12.10
N ASN A 57 0.53 26.62 -13.01
CA ASN A 57 -0.39 25.54 -12.65
C ASN A 57 0.33 24.19 -12.44
N TYR A 58 1.50 23.97 -13.03
CA TYR A 58 2.33 22.78 -12.74
C TYR A 58 3.03 22.85 -11.37
N LEU A 59 2.92 24.00 -10.68
CA LEU A 59 3.54 24.26 -9.38
C LEU A 59 2.53 24.19 -8.22
N LYS A 60 1.31 23.71 -8.47
CA LYS A 60 0.25 23.50 -7.45
C LYS A 60 -0.30 22.06 -7.56
N PRO A 61 -0.47 21.28 -6.48
CA PRO A 61 -0.06 21.46 -5.08
C PRO A 61 0.95 20.36 -4.64
N GLU A 62 2.00 20.70 -3.91
CA GLU A 62 2.83 19.69 -3.21
C GLU A 62 3.22 20.06 -1.77
N PRO A 63 3.35 21.34 -1.35
CA PRO A 63 3.88 21.61 -0.01
C PRO A 63 2.99 21.08 1.12
N LEU A 64 1.67 21.30 1.05
CA LEU A 64 0.76 20.85 2.10
C LEU A 64 0.67 19.32 2.12
N GLU A 65 0.43 18.69 0.97
CA GLU A 65 0.34 17.23 0.84
C GLU A 65 1.63 16.54 1.30
N ARG A 66 2.78 17.05 0.89
CA ARG A 66 4.09 16.54 1.33
C ARG A 66 4.27 16.71 2.82
N ILE A 67 3.88 17.85 3.41
CA ILE A 67 3.95 18.07 4.85
C ILE A 67 3.02 17.08 5.58
N LEU A 68 1.80 16.88 5.12
CA LEU A 68 0.84 15.93 5.70
C LEU A 68 1.38 14.50 5.61
N PHE A 69 1.90 14.09 4.44
CA PHE A 69 2.49 12.78 4.22
C PHE A 69 3.70 12.55 5.14
N LEU A 70 4.70 13.44 5.12
CA LEU A 70 5.89 13.30 5.96
C LEU A 70 5.52 13.29 7.44
N THR A 71 4.57 14.12 7.86
CA THR A 71 4.10 14.13 9.25
C THR A 71 3.44 12.81 9.61
N GLY A 72 2.55 12.27 8.76
CA GLY A 72 1.96 10.96 8.96
C GLY A 72 3.00 9.85 9.11
N VAL A 73 3.94 9.78 8.18
CA VAL A 73 4.99 8.74 8.14
C VAL A 73 5.90 8.79 9.37
N PHE A 74 6.30 9.98 9.84
CA PHE A 74 7.22 10.11 10.97
C PHE A 74 6.54 10.11 12.33
N VAL A 75 5.36 10.73 12.46
CA VAL A 75 4.68 10.91 13.75
C VAL A 75 3.89 9.67 14.14
N TRP A 76 3.30 8.96 13.17
CA TRP A 76 2.43 7.82 13.48
C TRP A 76 3.15 6.67 14.22
N PRO A 77 4.38 6.23 13.85
CA PRO A 77 5.11 5.21 14.60
C PRO A 77 5.38 5.62 16.06
N ILE A 78 5.67 6.91 16.29
CA ILE A 78 5.90 7.46 17.63
C ILE A 78 4.60 7.42 18.43
N LEU A 79 3.49 7.87 17.85
CA LEU A 79 2.17 7.82 18.48
C LEU A 79 1.77 6.38 18.81
N LEU A 80 2.00 5.43 17.91
CA LEU A 80 1.70 4.01 18.13
C LEU A 80 2.47 3.46 19.33
N PHE A 81 3.78 3.74 19.42
CA PHE A 81 4.60 3.33 20.55
C PHE A 81 4.13 3.95 21.88
N LEU A 82 3.88 5.27 21.90
CA LEU A 82 3.42 5.96 23.10
C LEU A 82 2.04 5.45 23.54
N ALA A 83 1.12 5.26 22.59
CA ALA A 83 -0.21 4.75 22.85
C ALA A 83 -0.18 3.30 23.36
N TYR A 84 0.74 2.46 22.88
CA TYR A 84 0.92 1.09 23.37
C TYR A 84 1.32 1.05 24.84
N ASN A 85 2.34 1.85 25.20
CA ASN A 85 2.80 1.93 26.59
C ASN A 85 1.71 2.51 27.50
N ALA A 86 1.00 3.56 27.06
CA ALA A 86 -0.10 4.15 27.81
C ALA A 86 -1.26 3.16 28.01
N ALA A 87 -1.63 2.42 26.95
CA ALA A 87 -2.68 1.40 27.02
C ALA A 87 -2.29 0.29 28.01
N GLY A 88 -1.04 -0.18 28.00
CA GLY A 88 -0.54 -1.14 28.98
C GLY A 88 -0.74 -0.68 30.43
N VAL A 89 -0.31 0.55 30.75
CA VAL A 89 -0.47 1.12 32.10
C VAL A 89 -1.94 1.25 32.50
N VAL A 90 -2.81 1.65 31.58
CA VAL A 90 -4.26 1.76 31.84
C VAL A 90 -4.87 0.39 32.10
N LEU A 91 -4.56 -0.61 31.28
CA LEU A 91 -5.09 -1.96 31.43
C LEU A 91 -4.63 -2.63 32.74
N ASP A 92 -3.36 -2.43 33.12
CA ASP A 92 -2.81 -2.92 34.38
C ASP A 92 -3.53 -2.30 35.59
N ARG A 93 -3.78 -0.98 35.56
CA ARG A 93 -4.50 -0.26 36.62
C ARG A 93 -5.97 -0.65 36.73
N LEU A 94 -6.63 -0.90 35.60
CA LEU A 94 -8.03 -1.30 35.57
C LEU A 94 -8.26 -2.72 36.09
N GLY A 95 -7.19 -3.52 36.24
CA GLY A 95 -7.28 -4.85 36.81
C GLY A 95 -8.23 -5.77 36.03
N LEU A 96 -8.30 -5.63 34.69
CA LEU A 96 -9.21 -6.39 33.85
C LEU A 96 -9.14 -7.90 34.13
N THR A 97 -10.32 -8.50 34.31
CA THR A 97 -10.48 -9.95 34.42
C THR A 97 -10.42 -10.58 33.02
N ALA A 98 -10.07 -11.87 32.93
CA ALA A 98 -9.96 -12.57 31.66
C ALA A 98 -11.25 -12.53 30.82
N VAL A 99 -12.42 -12.61 31.47
CA VAL A 99 -13.73 -12.56 30.80
C VAL A 99 -14.03 -11.17 30.23
N LEU A 100 -13.69 -10.12 30.98
CA LEU A 100 -13.89 -8.75 30.51
C LEU A 100 -12.92 -8.43 29.37
N ALA A 101 -11.68 -8.92 29.45
CA ALA A 101 -10.67 -8.79 28.41
C ALA A 101 -11.12 -9.42 27.08
N GLU A 102 -11.70 -10.63 27.10
CA GLU A 102 -12.21 -11.29 25.90
C GLU A 102 -13.37 -10.51 25.24
N LYS A 103 -14.29 -9.96 26.04
CA LYS A 103 -15.37 -9.12 25.51
C LYS A 103 -14.85 -7.80 24.94
N THR A 104 -13.87 -7.18 25.60
CA THR A 104 -13.24 -5.95 25.14
C THR A 104 -12.53 -6.15 23.80
N ASP A 105 -11.76 -7.24 23.65
CA ASP A 105 -11.11 -7.63 22.39
C ASP A 105 -12.11 -7.79 21.22
N ALA A 106 -13.24 -8.48 21.45
CA ALA A 106 -14.28 -8.63 20.43
C ALA A 106 -14.88 -7.27 20.00
N ILE A 107 -15.15 -6.38 20.95
CA ILE A 107 -15.69 -5.04 20.66
C ILE A 107 -14.67 -4.20 19.90
N LEU A 108 -13.39 -4.23 20.30
CA LEU A 108 -12.33 -3.47 19.63
C LEU A 108 -12.18 -3.90 18.17
N LYS A 109 -12.24 -5.20 17.88
CA LYS A 109 -12.22 -5.72 16.51
C LYS A 109 -13.37 -5.21 15.65
N ILE A 110 -14.58 -5.16 16.22
CA ILE A 110 -15.75 -4.61 15.52
C ILE A 110 -15.54 -3.11 15.23
N LEU A 111 -15.02 -2.35 16.20
CA LEU A 111 -14.74 -0.93 16.03
C LEU A 111 -13.65 -0.67 14.99
N ILE A 112 -12.57 -1.45 14.97
CA ILE A 112 -11.50 -1.38 13.96
C ILE A 112 -12.08 -1.68 12.57
N GLY A 113 -12.89 -2.73 12.45
CA GLY A 113 -13.56 -3.07 11.19
C GLY A 113 -14.48 -1.95 10.70
N ALA A 114 -15.30 -1.39 11.58
CA ALA A 114 -16.21 -0.28 11.26
C ALA A 114 -15.45 1.00 10.87
N ALA A 115 -14.37 1.34 11.60
CA ALA A 115 -13.54 2.50 11.30
C ALA A 115 -12.84 2.35 9.94
N THR A 116 -12.32 1.16 9.64
CA THR A 116 -11.70 0.86 8.34
C THR A 116 -12.71 1.00 7.20
N ALA A 117 -13.92 0.45 7.37
CA ALA A 117 -14.99 0.58 6.39
C ALA A 117 -15.40 2.04 6.17
N LEU A 118 -15.48 2.84 7.24
CA LEU A 118 -15.79 4.27 7.16
C LEU A 118 -14.69 5.05 6.42
N LEU A 119 -13.42 4.78 6.73
CA LEU A 119 -12.28 5.44 6.06
C LEU A 119 -12.28 5.15 4.56
N LEU A 120 -12.49 3.88 4.19
CA LEU A 120 -12.62 3.49 2.78
C LEU A 120 -13.79 4.22 2.11
N TRP A 121 -14.95 4.29 2.77
CA TRP A 121 -16.10 4.99 2.24
C TRP A 121 -15.84 6.49 2.02
N LEU A 122 -15.16 7.16 2.96
CA LEU A 122 -14.82 8.58 2.87
C LEU A 122 -13.77 8.88 1.79
N ASP A 123 -12.81 7.98 1.59
CA ASP A 123 -11.77 8.12 0.57
C ASP A 123 -12.40 8.09 -0.82
N LEU A 124 -13.30 7.14 -1.05
CA LEU A 124 -13.97 6.92 -2.34
C LEU A 124 -14.91 8.03 -2.76
N ASP A 125 -15.53 8.71 -1.80
CA ASP A 125 -16.44 9.84 -2.08
C ASP A 125 -15.69 11.08 -2.62
N LYS A 126 -14.37 11.15 -2.43
CA LYS A 126 -13.59 12.39 -2.66
C LYS A 126 -12.68 12.36 -3.87
N THR A 127 -12.65 11.26 -4.60
CA THR A 127 -11.59 11.01 -5.55
C THR A 127 -12.15 10.77 -6.94
N ASP A 128 -11.88 11.74 -7.82
CA ASP A 128 -12.16 11.70 -9.26
C ASP A 128 -11.22 10.69 -9.94
N TYR A 129 -11.52 9.40 -9.79
CA TYR A 129 -10.75 8.35 -10.42
C TYR A 129 -11.17 8.17 -11.87
N TYR A 130 -10.43 8.80 -12.77
CA TYR A 130 -10.58 8.64 -14.22
C TYR A 130 -10.58 7.19 -14.71
N ILE A 131 -9.95 6.26 -13.96
CA ILE A 131 -9.85 4.84 -14.29
C ILE A 131 -10.96 4.00 -13.63
N LEU A 132 -11.38 4.33 -12.40
CA LEU A 132 -12.49 3.64 -11.72
C LEU A 132 -13.85 4.02 -12.29
N GLU A 133 -14.04 5.26 -12.77
CA GLU A 133 -15.29 5.70 -13.43
C GLU A 133 -15.68 4.80 -14.64
N LYS A 134 -14.70 4.07 -15.19
CA LYS A 134 -14.87 3.13 -16.31
C LYS A 134 -14.73 1.65 -15.91
N SER A 135 -14.50 1.36 -14.63
CA SER A 135 -14.39 0.02 -14.10
C SER A 135 -15.76 -0.59 -13.85
N ILE A 136 -15.90 -1.90 -14.09
CA ILE A 136 -17.11 -2.68 -13.78
C ILE A 136 -17.42 -2.63 -12.26
N ALA A 137 -16.43 -2.27 -11.43
CA ALA A 137 -16.55 -2.11 -9.98
C ALA A 137 -17.25 -0.82 -9.52
N ASP A 138 -17.43 0.16 -10.41
CA ASP A 138 -17.87 1.53 -10.06
C ASP A 138 -19.36 1.61 -9.73
N ASN A 139 -20.17 0.69 -10.26
CA ASN A 139 -21.62 0.71 -10.07
C ASN A 139 -22.13 -0.24 -8.98
N SER A 140 -21.27 -0.76 -8.10
CA SER A 140 -21.77 -1.55 -6.99
C SER A 140 -21.12 -1.15 -5.66
N PRO A 141 -21.89 -0.59 -4.70
CA PRO A 141 -21.55 -0.60 -3.27
C PRO A 141 -21.17 -2.02 -2.75
N VAL A 142 -21.49 -3.05 -3.55
CA VAL A 142 -21.19 -4.46 -3.32
C VAL A 142 -19.68 -4.77 -3.39
N SER A 143 -18.89 -4.15 -4.26
CA SER A 143 -17.43 -4.41 -4.36
C SER A 143 -16.69 -3.93 -3.10
N TRP A 144 -17.06 -2.75 -2.59
CA TRP A 144 -16.53 -2.16 -1.35
C TRP A 144 -17.03 -2.85 -0.09
N GLY A 145 -18.30 -3.25 -0.08
CA GLY A 145 -18.86 -4.11 0.96
C GLY A 145 -18.14 -5.46 1.02
N VAL A 146 -17.75 -6.03 -0.12
CA VAL A 146 -16.99 -7.29 -0.17
C VAL A 146 -15.58 -7.13 0.39
N ILE A 147 -14.86 -6.06 0.05
CA ILE A 147 -13.52 -5.82 0.61
C ILE A 147 -13.61 -5.57 2.13
N ALA A 148 -14.51 -4.70 2.59
CA ALA A 148 -14.71 -4.45 4.02
C ALA A 148 -15.16 -5.71 4.78
N MET A 149 -16.05 -6.52 4.19
CA MET A 149 -16.49 -7.79 4.75
C MET A 149 -15.35 -8.81 4.79
N LEU A 150 -14.49 -8.88 3.78
CA LEU A 150 -13.33 -9.79 3.75
C LEU A 150 -12.25 -9.37 4.77
N THR A 151 -12.06 -8.07 4.99
CA THR A 151 -11.19 -7.52 6.04
C THR A 151 -11.77 -7.78 7.44
N ALA A 152 -13.08 -7.63 7.63
CA ALA A 152 -13.74 -7.98 8.87
C ALA A 152 -13.72 -9.50 9.15
N LEU A 153 -13.98 -10.33 8.14
CA LEU A 153 -13.93 -11.79 8.26
C LEU A 153 -12.51 -12.28 8.58
N SER A 154 -11.49 -11.66 8.02
CA SER A 154 -10.10 -12.06 8.29
C SER A 154 -9.62 -11.69 9.67
N ILE A 155 -10.07 -10.56 10.22
CA ILE A 155 -9.89 -10.21 11.63
C ILE A 155 -10.61 -11.22 12.54
N ILE A 156 -11.82 -11.67 12.15
CA ILE A 156 -12.59 -12.70 12.87
C ILE A 156 -11.92 -14.09 12.77
N ILE A 157 -11.36 -14.45 11.62
CA ILE A 157 -10.72 -15.75 11.39
C ILE A 157 -9.35 -15.81 12.09
N ALA A 158 -8.56 -14.75 12.02
CA ALA A 158 -7.29 -14.62 12.73
C ALA A 158 -7.47 -14.62 14.26
N SER A 159 -8.58 -14.06 14.76
CA SER A 159 -8.92 -14.11 16.18
C SER A 159 -9.46 -15.46 16.65
N SER A 160 -9.83 -16.36 15.73
CA SER A 160 -10.45 -17.65 16.00
C SER A 160 -9.44 -18.82 16.04
N GLU A 161 -8.13 -18.55 16.11
CA GLU A 161 -7.07 -19.56 16.36
C GLU A 161 -7.30 -20.44 17.61
N ARG A 162 -8.30 -20.11 18.45
CA ARG A 162 -8.69 -20.84 19.65
C ARG A 162 -9.62 -22.05 19.41
N ASN A 163 -10.21 -22.24 18.22
CA ASN A 163 -11.18 -23.33 17.97
C ASN A 163 -10.72 -24.33 16.90
N LYS A 164 -10.85 -25.64 17.17
CA LYS A 164 -10.42 -26.72 16.23
C LYS A 164 -11.11 -26.67 14.87
N VAL A 165 -12.39 -26.27 14.82
CA VAL A 165 -13.16 -26.08 13.58
C VAL A 165 -12.55 -24.96 12.72
N ASN A 166 -11.93 -23.97 13.34
CA ASN A 166 -11.33 -22.84 12.65
C ASN A 166 -9.99 -23.18 11.97
N ARG A 167 -9.30 -24.22 12.42
CA ARG A 167 -8.01 -24.64 11.82
C ARG A 167 -8.17 -25.14 10.38
N PHE A 168 -9.27 -25.82 10.07
CA PHE A 168 -9.54 -26.27 8.69
C PHE A 168 -9.78 -25.07 7.77
N VAL A 169 -10.67 -24.16 8.17
CA VAL A 169 -10.96 -22.93 7.40
C VAL A 169 -9.70 -22.10 7.19
N PHE A 170 -8.90 -21.94 8.25
CA PHE A 170 -7.62 -21.24 8.17
C PHE A 170 -6.65 -21.90 7.17
N ASN A 171 -6.52 -23.23 7.20
CA ASN A 171 -5.67 -23.95 6.26
C ASN A 171 -6.16 -23.79 4.82
N VAL A 172 -7.47 -23.88 4.57
CA VAL A 172 -8.05 -23.65 3.24
C VAL A 172 -7.75 -22.24 2.76
N LEU A 173 -7.98 -21.22 3.59
CA LEU A 173 -7.69 -19.83 3.26
C LEU A 173 -6.20 -19.58 3.03
N SER A 174 -5.33 -20.16 3.85
CA SER A 174 -3.88 -20.10 3.70
C SER A 174 -3.44 -20.63 2.33
N VAL A 175 -3.99 -21.77 1.91
CA VAL A 175 -3.74 -22.36 0.58
C VAL A 175 -4.28 -21.47 -0.53
N LEU A 176 -5.52 -21.00 -0.42
CA LEU A 176 -6.15 -20.13 -1.42
C LEU A 176 -5.34 -18.85 -1.62
N VAL A 177 -4.93 -18.19 -0.53
CA VAL A 177 -4.09 -17.00 -0.58
C VAL A 177 -2.72 -17.29 -1.20
N SER A 178 -2.12 -18.42 -0.85
CA SER A 178 -0.80 -18.81 -1.38
C SER A 178 -0.84 -19.09 -2.89
N ILE A 179 -2.01 -19.44 -3.44
CA ILE A 179 -2.23 -19.61 -4.88
C ILE A 179 -2.62 -18.28 -5.53
N ALA A 180 -3.49 -17.51 -4.88
CA ALA A 180 -4.00 -16.24 -5.39
C ALA A 180 -2.88 -15.20 -5.57
N ALA A 181 -1.95 -15.09 -4.62
CA ALA A 181 -0.86 -14.12 -4.72
C ALA A 181 0.02 -14.31 -5.98
N PRO A 182 0.57 -15.51 -6.27
CA PRO A 182 1.26 -15.78 -7.55
C PRO A 182 0.39 -15.53 -8.78
N ALA A 183 -0.90 -15.87 -8.73
CA ALA A 183 -1.80 -15.66 -9.87
C ALA A 183 -2.02 -14.17 -10.16
N ILE A 184 -2.21 -13.35 -9.11
CA ILE A 184 -2.31 -11.89 -9.21
C ILE A 184 -1.01 -11.31 -9.77
N ILE A 185 0.14 -11.75 -9.26
CA ILE A 185 1.46 -11.33 -9.73
C ILE A 185 1.62 -11.64 -11.22
N LEU A 186 1.30 -12.87 -11.63
CA LEU A 186 1.35 -13.26 -13.04
C LEU A 186 0.39 -12.42 -13.88
N GLY A 187 -0.81 -12.14 -13.38
CA GLY A 187 -1.77 -11.23 -14.01
C GLY A 187 -1.18 -9.85 -14.27
N ILE A 188 -0.50 -9.26 -13.28
CA ILE A 188 0.20 -7.97 -13.41
C ILE A 188 1.33 -8.05 -14.43
N VAL A 189 2.14 -9.10 -14.40
CA VAL A 189 3.24 -9.32 -15.36
C VAL A 189 2.70 -9.37 -16.80
N VAL A 190 1.60 -10.10 -17.01
CA VAL A 190 0.95 -10.21 -18.33
C VAL A 190 0.31 -8.90 -18.73
N PHE A 191 -0.33 -8.19 -17.79
CA PHE A 191 -0.93 -6.88 -18.05
C PHE A 191 0.10 -5.82 -18.43
N ALA A 192 1.33 -5.94 -17.93
CA ALA A 192 2.43 -5.05 -18.27
C ALA A 192 3.02 -5.26 -19.67
N LEU A 193 2.60 -6.29 -20.42
CA LEU A 193 3.11 -6.58 -21.76
C LEU A 193 2.43 -5.67 -22.79
N TYR A 194 3.20 -4.81 -23.45
CA TYR A 194 2.70 -3.94 -24.52
C TYR A 194 3.49 -4.13 -25.81
N ASP A 195 2.76 -4.03 -26.91
CA ASP A 195 3.31 -3.89 -28.25
C ASP A 195 3.21 -2.44 -28.74
N LEU A 196 4.03 -2.08 -29.74
CA LEU A 196 4.07 -0.75 -30.36
C LEU A 196 2.69 -0.26 -30.81
N ASN A 197 1.85 -1.18 -31.31
CA ASN A 197 0.50 -0.88 -31.80
C ASN A 197 -0.45 -0.36 -30.71
N ILE A 198 -0.19 -0.68 -29.43
CA ILE A 198 -1.05 -0.26 -28.31
C ILE A 198 -0.67 1.15 -27.83
N ILE A 199 0.62 1.47 -27.85
CA ILE A 199 1.16 2.71 -27.27
C ILE A 199 1.02 3.90 -28.22
N ALA A 200 1.08 3.67 -29.54
CA ALA A 200 1.02 4.74 -30.54
C ALA A 200 -0.27 5.58 -30.50
N HIS A 201 -1.32 5.12 -29.80
CA HIS A 201 -2.63 5.77 -29.77
C HIS A 201 -2.94 6.52 -28.46
N THR A 202 -2.01 6.59 -27.49
CA THR A 202 -2.26 7.22 -26.19
C THR A 202 -1.15 8.21 -25.82
N SER A 203 -1.42 9.51 -25.98
CA SER A 203 -0.45 10.60 -25.74
C SER A 203 0.19 10.56 -24.34
N ASN A 204 -0.58 10.24 -23.31
CA ASN A 204 -0.08 10.18 -21.93
C ASN A 204 0.89 9.03 -21.68
N HIS A 205 0.71 7.90 -22.37
CA HIS A 205 1.62 6.76 -22.22
C HIS A 205 2.96 7.03 -22.91
N VAL A 206 2.95 7.79 -24.01
CA VAL A 206 4.16 8.13 -24.76
C VAL A 206 5.13 8.94 -23.91
N GLU A 207 4.68 9.93 -23.16
CA GLU A 207 5.58 10.79 -22.38
C GLU A 207 6.27 10.03 -21.24
N HIS A 208 5.51 9.31 -20.41
CA HIS A 208 6.06 8.55 -19.27
C HIS A 208 6.92 7.36 -19.72
N LEU A 209 6.48 6.63 -20.74
CA LEU A 209 7.26 5.53 -21.29
C LEU A 209 8.55 6.04 -21.93
N ASN A 210 8.48 7.12 -22.71
CA ASN A 210 9.65 7.65 -23.40
C ASN A 210 10.69 8.15 -22.40
N ALA A 211 10.28 8.74 -21.27
CA ALA A 211 11.20 9.15 -20.21
C ALA A 211 12.08 7.98 -19.72
N VAL A 212 11.53 6.76 -19.69
CA VAL A 212 12.21 5.54 -19.23
C VAL A 212 12.95 4.85 -20.39
N LEU A 213 12.22 4.51 -21.46
CA LEU A 213 12.72 3.74 -22.60
C LEU A 213 13.82 4.48 -23.38
N HIS A 214 13.76 5.80 -23.49
CA HIS A 214 14.76 6.59 -24.21
C HIS A 214 16.16 6.35 -23.65
N ALA A 215 16.34 6.40 -22.33
CA ALA A 215 17.64 6.20 -21.71
C ALA A 215 18.19 4.78 -21.95
N VAL A 216 17.32 3.78 -21.90
CA VAL A 216 17.66 2.38 -22.23
C VAL A 216 18.10 2.24 -23.68
N ALA A 217 17.39 2.87 -24.61
CA ALA A 217 17.75 2.85 -26.03
C ALA A 217 19.08 3.56 -26.31
N GLN A 218 19.37 4.67 -25.64
CA GLN A 218 20.65 5.38 -25.80
C GLN A 218 21.82 4.55 -25.29
N VAL A 219 21.69 3.96 -24.08
CA VAL A 219 22.73 3.09 -23.52
C VAL A 219 22.95 1.84 -24.37
N PHE A 220 21.88 1.21 -24.84
CA PHE A 220 21.97 0.07 -25.76
C PHE A 220 22.74 0.39 -27.06
N ASN A 221 22.68 1.65 -27.52
CA ASN A 221 23.43 2.15 -28.68
C ASN A 221 24.84 2.66 -28.34
N GLY A 222 25.35 2.38 -27.13
CA GLY A 222 26.71 2.68 -26.71
C GLY A 222 26.94 4.09 -26.17
N LYS A 223 25.87 4.82 -25.79
CA LYS A 223 26.01 6.09 -25.08
C LYS A 223 26.19 5.88 -23.59
N GLU A 224 26.95 6.76 -22.95
CA GLU A 224 27.21 6.74 -21.53
C GLU A 224 26.32 7.75 -20.78
N LEU A 225 25.59 7.28 -19.77
CA LEU A 225 24.82 8.16 -18.89
C LEU A 225 25.74 9.09 -18.09
N LEU A 226 25.29 10.32 -17.82
CA LEU A 226 26.03 11.40 -17.16
C LEU A 226 27.20 12.01 -17.97
N VAL A 227 27.52 11.41 -19.13
CA VAL A 227 28.49 11.96 -20.09
C VAL A 227 27.76 12.44 -21.32
N ASP A 228 27.03 11.54 -22.00
CA ASP A 228 26.33 11.83 -23.26
C ASP A 228 24.87 12.23 -23.07
N LEU A 229 24.24 11.79 -21.97
CA LEU A 229 22.88 12.18 -21.61
C LEU A 229 22.66 12.20 -20.10
N ASN A 230 21.80 13.11 -19.65
CA ASN A 230 21.27 13.13 -18.28
C ASN A 230 19.96 12.33 -18.23
N HIS A 231 19.76 11.57 -17.15
CA HIS A 231 18.57 10.75 -16.98
C HIS A 231 18.01 10.86 -15.55
N GLN A 232 16.68 10.97 -15.47
CA GLN A 232 15.94 11.21 -14.22
C GLN A 232 15.95 10.01 -13.25
N TYR A 233 16.02 8.78 -13.76
CA TYR A 233 15.91 7.57 -12.93
C TYR A 233 17.26 6.90 -12.64
N GLY A 234 18.36 7.67 -12.73
CA GLY A 234 19.70 7.20 -12.41
C GLY A 234 20.29 6.25 -13.45
N MET A 235 21.14 5.32 -13.00
CA MET A 235 21.98 4.47 -13.87
C MET A 235 21.35 3.11 -14.20
N TYR A 236 20.05 2.92 -13.96
CA TYR A 236 19.40 1.61 -14.20
C TYR A 236 19.51 1.09 -15.65
N PRO A 237 19.57 1.93 -16.71
CA PRO A 237 19.74 1.45 -18.08
C PRO A 237 21.01 0.60 -18.29
N HIS A 238 22.10 0.92 -17.58
CA HIS A 238 23.35 0.14 -17.64
C HIS A 238 23.22 -1.25 -17.02
N PHE A 239 22.36 -1.42 -16.01
CA PHE A 239 22.06 -2.76 -15.47
C PHE A 239 21.19 -3.58 -16.43
N LEU A 240 20.39 -2.93 -17.27
CA LEU A 240 19.55 -3.62 -18.26
C LEU A 240 20.28 -3.89 -19.58
N GLU A 241 21.37 -3.16 -19.87
CA GLU A 241 22.12 -3.30 -21.13
C GLU A 241 22.54 -4.76 -21.42
N PRO A 242 23.10 -5.54 -20.46
CA PRO A 242 23.45 -6.94 -20.72
C PRO A 242 22.25 -7.81 -21.06
N VAL A 243 21.08 -7.53 -20.45
CA VAL A 243 19.83 -8.25 -20.72
C VAL A 243 19.40 -8.00 -22.16
N PHE A 244 19.36 -6.73 -22.57
CA PHE A 244 18.94 -6.37 -23.93
C PHE A 244 19.97 -6.73 -25.00
N LYS A 245 21.27 -6.83 -24.67
CA LYS A 245 22.27 -7.41 -25.58
C LYS A 245 22.01 -8.88 -25.90
N VAL A 246 21.37 -9.62 -24.98
CA VAL A 246 21.00 -11.04 -25.19
C VAL A 246 19.62 -11.18 -25.83
N THR A 247 18.63 -10.42 -25.37
CA THR A 247 17.24 -10.56 -25.85
C THR A 247 16.92 -9.73 -27.09
N GLY A 248 17.79 -8.78 -27.44
CA GLY A 248 17.45 -7.66 -28.31
C GLY A 248 16.64 -6.60 -27.57
N LEU A 249 16.70 -5.35 -28.06
CA LEU A 249 15.86 -4.24 -27.58
C LEU A 249 14.69 -4.02 -28.55
N SER A 250 13.49 -4.28 -28.05
CA SER A 250 12.19 -4.00 -28.67
C SER A 250 11.18 -3.61 -27.59
N MET A 251 10.06 -2.98 -27.96
CA MET A 251 9.01 -2.62 -27.00
C MET A 251 8.50 -3.82 -26.19
N LEU A 252 8.27 -4.95 -26.86
CA LEU A 252 7.84 -6.18 -26.22
C LEU A 252 8.90 -6.72 -25.26
N SER A 253 10.17 -6.77 -25.68
CA SER A 253 11.25 -7.24 -24.79
C SER A 253 11.44 -6.32 -23.58
N PHE A 254 11.32 -5.00 -23.76
CA PHE A 254 11.44 -4.02 -22.71
C PHE A 254 10.32 -4.19 -21.68
N THR A 255 9.06 -4.23 -22.14
CA THR A 255 7.91 -4.42 -21.26
C THR A 255 7.91 -5.77 -20.56
N ALA A 256 8.37 -6.83 -21.25
CA ALA A 256 8.55 -8.14 -20.64
C ALA A 256 9.58 -8.11 -19.50
N VAL A 257 10.75 -7.47 -19.71
CA VAL A 257 11.77 -7.33 -18.66
C VAL A 257 11.21 -6.53 -17.48
N MET A 258 10.57 -5.39 -17.73
CA MET A 258 9.97 -4.56 -16.67
C MET A 258 8.84 -5.29 -15.93
N GLY A 259 7.99 -6.02 -16.65
CA GLY A 259 6.93 -6.86 -16.08
C GLY A 259 7.49 -7.96 -15.20
N VAL A 260 8.51 -8.69 -15.65
CA VAL A 260 9.18 -9.74 -14.86
C VAL A 260 9.83 -9.15 -13.61
N MET A 261 10.56 -8.04 -13.72
CA MET A 261 11.17 -7.36 -12.57
C MET A 261 10.11 -6.94 -11.54
N THR A 262 8.99 -6.40 -12.02
CA THR A 262 7.84 -6.05 -11.19
C THR A 262 7.27 -7.29 -10.48
N GLY A 263 7.09 -8.39 -11.21
CA GLY A 263 6.60 -9.63 -10.63
C GLY A 263 7.54 -10.21 -9.57
N VAL A 264 8.85 -10.15 -9.79
CA VAL A 264 9.87 -10.55 -8.81
C VAL A 264 9.79 -9.65 -7.57
N ALA A 265 9.69 -8.33 -7.74
CA ALA A 265 9.58 -7.39 -6.63
C ALA A 265 8.33 -7.68 -5.78
N LEU A 266 7.16 -7.86 -6.40
CA LEU A 266 5.91 -8.21 -5.72
C LEU A 266 5.98 -9.57 -5.02
N TRP A 267 6.63 -10.56 -5.64
CA TRP A 267 6.85 -11.87 -5.01
C TRP A 267 7.72 -11.78 -3.75
N LEU A 268 8.83 -11.06 -3.83
CA LEU A 268 9.72 -10.83 -2.69
C LEU A 268 8.99 -10.09 -1.57
N LEU A 269 8.15 -9.11 -1.90
CA LEU A 269 7.35 -8.37 -0.95
C LEU A 269 6.28 -9.24 -0.27
N TYR A 270 5.57 -10.07 -1.04
CA TYR A 270 4.64 -11.06 -0.49
C TYR A 270 5.35 -12.04 0.47
N ARG A 271 6.52 -12.54 0.08
CA ARG A 271 7.34 -13.41 0.92
C ARG A 271 7.76 -12.74 2.21
N PHE A 272 8.25 -11.51 2.12
CA PHE A 272 8.62 -10.71 3.28
C PHE A 272 7.43 -10.54 4.26
N MET A 273 6.25 -10.18 3.75
CA MET A 273 5.03 -10.06 4.57
C MET A 273 4.62 -11.39 5.22
N ARG A 274 4.79 -12.51 4.50
CA ARG A 274 4.49 -13.83 5.04
C ARG A 274 5.45 -14.22 6.15
N GLU A 275 6.73 -13.90 6.01
CA GLU A 275 7.75 -14.18 7.02
C GLU A 275 7.57 -13.33 8.27
N ILE A 276 7.34 -12.02 8.11
CA ILE A 276 7.22 -11.10 9.24
C ILE A 276 5.93 -11.28 10.04
N SER A 277 4.83 -11.63 9.36
CA SER A 277 3.54 -11.85 10.03
C SER A 277 3.41 -13.23 10.67
N GLY A 278 4.22 -14.21 10.22
CA GLY A 278 4.05 -15.62 10.60
C GLY A 278 2.72 -16.24 10.17
N ASN A 279 1.87 -15.48 9.46
CA ASN A 279 0.50 -15.86 9.14
C ASN A 279 0.21 -15.54 7.67
N SER A 280 0.11 -16.58 6.84
CA SER A 280 -0.11 -16.45 5.40
C SER A 280 -1.40 -15.72 5.04
N VAL A 281 -2.45 -15.84 5.87
CA VAL A 281 -3.73 -15.18 5.61
C VAL A 281 -3.58 -13.68 5.80
N ILE A 282 -3.01 -13.25 6.94
CA ILE A 282 -2.71 -11.84 7.22
C ILE A 282 -1.79 -11.26 6.12
N ALA A 283 -0.73 -11.98 5.75
CA ALA A 283 0.17 -11.56 4.67
C ALA A 283 -0.54 -11.45 3.31
N GLY A 284 -1.46 -12.37 3.01
CA GLY A 284 -2.30 -12.31 1.81
C GLY A 284 -3.15 -11.06 1.74
N TYR A 285 -3.80 -10.70 2.84
CA TYR A 285 -4.60 -9.48 2.91
C TYR A 285 -3.74 -8.23 2.77
N GLY A 286 -2.61 -8.16 3.49
CA GLY A 286 -1.66 -7.06 3.34
C GLY A 286 -1.16 -6.93 1.90
N PHE A 287 -0.85 -8.04 1.25
CA PHE A 287 -0.44 -8.08 -0.15
C PHE A 287 -1.54 -7.64 -1.11
N SER A 288 -2.75 -8.18 -0.95
CA SER A 288 -3.89 -7.80 -1.79
C SER A 288 -4.23 -6.33 -1.65
N ALA A 289 -4.19 -5.78 -0.43
CA ALA A 289 -4.39 -4.35 -0.21
C ALA A 289 -3.31 -3.52 -0.90
N LEU A 290 -2.04 -3.92 -0.79
CA LEU A 290 -0.93 -3.24 -1.45
C LEU A 290 -1.06 -3.25 -2.98
N VAL A 291 -1.38 -4.40 -3.56
CA VAL A 291 -1.59 -4.53 -5.00
C VAL A 291 -2.80 -3.72 -5.45
N TYR A 292 -3.89 -3.77 -4.67
CA TYR A 292 -5.10 -3.00 -4.95
C TYR A 292 -4.80 -1.51 -5.08
N TYR A 293 -4.14 -0.94 -4.06
CA TYR A 293 -3.76 0.48 -4.05
C TYR A 293 -2.65 0.85 -5.03
N GLY A 294 -1.83 -0.10 -5.47
CA GLY A 294 -0.70 0.19 -6.37
C GLY A 294 -1.01 0.04 -7.86
N TYR A 295 -2.01 -0.75 -8.22
CA TYR A 295 -2.32 -1.10 -9.63
C TYR A 295 -3.75 -0.83 -10.05
N PHE A 296 -4.70 -0.82 -9.11
CA PHE A 296 -6.12 -0.65 -9.42
C PHE A 296 -6.68 0.69 -8.97
N PHE A 297 -5.83 1.51 -8.33
CA PHE A 297 -6.10 2.81 -7.74
C PHE A 297 -4.88 3.70 -7.99
#